data_AF-A0A1R1YXH5-F1
#
_entry.id   AF-A0A1R1YXH5-F1
#
_cell.length_a   1.000
_cell.length_b   1.000
_cell.length_c   1.000
_cell.angle_alpha   90.00
_cell.angle_beta   90.00
_cell.angle_gamma   90.00
#
_symmetry.space_group_name_H-M   'P 1'
#
loop_
_entity.id
_entity.type
_entity.pdbx_description
1 polymer ?
#
loop_
_entity_poly.entity_id
_entity_poly.type
_entity_poly.pdbx_seq_one_letter_code
_entity_poly.pdbx_strand_id
1 'polypeptide(L)' 'MAGYPDAKAVPFFPEIDPVFRVTDPAAHYHVPVVVSPFGYSTYRGN' A
#
# COMPACT_ATOMS: atom_id res chain seq x y z
N MET A 1 -8.14 -5.02 7.42
CA MET A 1 -7.71 -5.33 6.04
C MET A 1 -8.59 -4.51 5.11
N ALA A 2 -8.05 -3.51 4.40
CA ALA A 2 -8.81 -2.76 3.42
C ALA A 2 -8.82 -3.56 2.12
N GLY A 3 -9.96 -4.14 1.76
CA GLY A 3 -10.12 -4.86 0.49
C GLY A 3 -10.13 -3.91 -0.71
N TYR A 4 -9.90 -4.43 -1.91
CA TYR A 4 -10.07 -3.66 -3.14
C TYR A 4 -11.51 -3.11 -3.23
N PRO A 5 -11.72 -1.80 -3.31
CA PRO A 5 -13.04 -1.26 -3.63
C PRO A 5 -13.40 -1.66 -5.08
N ASP A 6 -14.57 -2.27 -5.28
CA ASP A 6 -15.16 -2.59 -6.59
C ASP A 6 -14.35 -3.49 -7.54
N ALA A 7 -13.67 -4.51 -7.01
CA ALA A 7 -13.00 -5.51 -7.85
C ALA A 7 -14.03 -6.35 -8.65
N LYS A 8 -14.29 -5.96 -9.90
CA LYS A 8 -15.10 -6.74 -10.86
C LYS A 8 -14.46 -8.07 -11.26
N ALA A 9 -13.17 -8.25 -10.95
CA ALA A 9 -12.37 -9.44 -11.24
C ALA A 9 -11.55 -9.85 -10.02
N VAL A 10 -11.05 -11.08 -9.99
CA VAL A 10 -10.12 -11.53 -8.95
C VAL A 10 -8.87 -10.64 -8.98
N PRO A 11 -8.51 -9.98 -7.87
CA PRO A 11 -7.36 -9.09 -7.83
C PRO A 11 -6.07 -9.88 -8.06
N PHE A 12 -5.14 -9.30 -8.82
CA PHE A 12 -3.84 -9.94 -9.07
C PHE A 12 -3.00 -10.03 -7.79
N PHE A 13 -3.10 -9.03 -6.91
CA PHE A 13 -2.50 -9.03 -5.58
C PHE A 13 -3.60 -9.31 -4.56
N PRO A 14 -3.63 -10.52 -3.94
CA PRO A 14 -4.59 -10.81 -2.88
C PRO A 14 -4.33 -9.97 -1.62
N GLU A 15 -3.07 -9.55 -1.41
CA GLU A 15 -2.61 -8.71 -0.31
C GLU A 15 -1.39 -7.89 -0.77
N ILE A 16 -1.19 -6.72 -0.15
CA ILE A 16 0.01 -5.88 -0.30
C ILE A 16 0.47 -5.51 1.11
N ASP A 17 1.69 -5.91 1.48
CA ASP A 17 2.31 -5.64 2.78
C ASP A 17 3.50 -4.67 2.65
N PRO A 18 3.31 -3.36 2.87
CA PRO A 18 4.41 -2.40 2.87
C PRO A 18 5.28 -2.57 4.11
N VAL A 19 6.51 -3.02 3.94
CA VAL A 19 7.50 -3.14 5.01
C VAL A 19 8.50 -1.99 4.92
N PHE A 20 8.60 -1.20 5.99
CA PHE A 20 9.51 -0.06 6.08
C PHE A 20 10.09 0.09 7.49
N ARG A 21 11.23 0.78 7.60
CA ARG A 21 11.89 1.03 8.88
C ARG A 21 11.39 2.34 9.51
N VAL A 22 10.95 2.27 10.77
CA VAL A 22 10.73 3.44 11.61
C VAL A 22 12.02 3.71 12.38
N THR A 23 12.62 4.87 12.13
CA THR A 23 13.90 5.28 12.74
C THR A 23 13.73 6.33 13.82
N ASP A 24 12.64 7.11 13.75
CA ASP A 24 12.30 8.15 14.70
C ASP A 24 10.84 7.98 15.14
N PRO A 25 10.56 7.57 16.39
CA PRO A 25 9.20 7.38 16.88
C PRO A 25 8.34 8.65 16.92
N ALA A 26 8.95 9.84 16.90
CA ALA A 26 8.23 11.11 16.92
C ALA A 26 7.84 11.61 15.52
N ALA A 27 8.40 11.02 14.46
CA ALA A 27 8.13 11.42 13.09
C ALA A 27 6.81 10.85 12.57
N HIS A 28 6.18 11.60 11.65
CA HIS A 28 5.05 11.11 10.86
C HIS A 28 5.55 10.30 9.66
N TYR A 29 4.96 9.13 9.42
CA TYR A 29 5.28 8.26 8.29
C TYR A 29 4.05 8.05 7.41
N HIS A 30 3.94 8.82 6.34
CA HIS A 30 2.93 8.62 5.32
C HIS A 30 3.45 7.61 4.29
N VAL A 31 2.80 6.45 4.16
CA VAL A 31 3.21 5.37 3.23
C VAL A 31 2.04 5.00 2.30
N PRO A 32 1.83 5.75 1.21
CA PRO A 32 0.76 5.48 0.28
C PRO A 32 0.99 4.21 -0.52
N VAL A 33 -0.09 3.58 -0.95
CA VAL A 33 -0.11 2.53 -1.97
C VAL A 33 -0.99 3.00 -3.11
N VAL A 34 -0.41 3.07 -4.32
CA VAL A 34 -1.15 3.33 -5.56
C VAL A 34 -1.28 2.01 -6.28
N VAL A 35 -2.50 1.62 -6.59
CA VAL A 35 -2.79 0.28 -7.09
C VAL A 35 -3.54 0.32 -8.42
N SER A 36 -3.12 -0.53 -9.34
CA SER A 36 -3.81 -0.87 -10.58
C SER A 36 -4.10 -2.37 -10.59
N PRO A 37 -4.86 -2.91 -11.57
CA PRO A 37 -5.19 -4.32 -11.60
C PRO A 37 -3.98 -5.28 -11.61
N PHE A 38 -2.82 -4.88 -12.16
CA PHE A 38 -1.64 -5.76 -12.36
C PHE A 38 -0.31 -5.16 -11.89
N GLY A 39 -0.34 -4.00 -11.23
CA GLY A 39 0.85 -3.39 -10.65
C GLY A 39 0.48 -2.44 -9.52
N TYR A 40 1.40 -2.28 -8.57
CA TYR A 40 1.28 -1.27 -7.53
C TYR A 40 2.62 -0.55 -7.35
N SER A 41 2.55 0.64 -6.76
CA SER A 41 3.70 1.37 -6.26
C SER A 41 3.45 1.83 -4.84
N THR A 42 4.52 1.93 -4.06
CA THR A 42 4.49 2.46 -2.71
C THR A 42 5.73 3.33 -2.48
N TYR A 43 5.63 4.31 -1.58
CA TYR A 43 6.69 5.27 -1.32
C TYR A 43 6.51 5.92 0.06
N ARG A 44 7.56 6.61 0.55
CA ARG A 44 7.46 7.51 1.70
C ARG A 44 7.01 8.89 1.22
N GLY A 45 5.80 9.28 1.59
CA GLY A 45 5.30 10.63 1.43
C GLY A 45 5.86 11.58 2.50
N ASN A 46 5.71 12.88 2.27
CA ASN A 46 5.98 13.93 3.25
C ASN A 46 4.77 14.14 4.18
#